data_AF-A5AVZ3-F1
#
_entry.id   AF-A5AVZ3-F1
#
_cell.length_a   1.000
_cell.length_b   1.000
_cell.length_c   1.000
_cell.angle_alpha   90.00
_cell.angle_beta   90.00
_cell.angle_gamma   90.00
#
_symmetry.space_group_name_H-M   'P 1'
#
loop_
_entity.id
_entity.type
_entity.pdbx_description
1 polymer ?
#
loop_
_entity_poly.entity_id
_entity_poly.type
_entity_poly.pdbx_seq_one_letter_code
_entity_poly.pdbx_strand_id
1 'polypeptide(L)'
;MAAANAPISMKEALTLSSIGISPQFMTFTHVTMESDKYICVRETAPQNSVVIIDMSMPMQPLRRPITADSALMNPNSRILALKAQLPGTTQDHLQIFNIEMKAKMKSHQMPEQVVFWKWITPKMLGLVTQTSPVKMFERTANLVNNQIINYRCDPSEKWLVLIGIAPGSPERPQLVKGNMQLFSVDQQRSQALEAHAASFASFKVLGNENPSTLICFASKTTNAGQITSKLHVIELGAQPGKPGFTKKQADLFFPPDFADDFPVSMQVSQKYGLIYVITKLGLLFVYDLETASAVYRNRISPDPIFLTAEASSIGGFYAINRRGQVLLATVNEATIVPFVSGQLNNLELAVNLAKRGNLPGAENLVNLTIILISYIKNHHVDVLFCKIHIDQS
;
A
#
# COMPACT_ATOMS: atom_id res chain seq x y z
N MET A 1 11.44 4.37 -18.90
CA MET A 1 10.24 4.81 -19.64
C MET A 1 9.35 3.60 -19.82
N ALA A 2 8.05 3.69 -19.55
CA ALA A 2 7.11 2.59 -19.78
C ALA A 2 6.96 2.35 -21.30
N ALA A 3 6.82 1.09 -21.73
CA ALA A 3 6.51 0.76 -23.13
C ALA A 3 5.21 1.46 -23.54
N ALA A 4 5.10 1.89 -24.80
CA ALA A 4 3.96 2.68 -25.32
C ALA A 4 2.58 2.04 -25.06
N ASN A 5 2.52 0.73 -24.78
CA ASN A 5 1.30 -0.03 -24.52
C ASN A 5 1.18 -0.56 -23.07
N ALA A 6 1.98 -0.05 -22.11
CA ALA A 6 1.93 -0.54 -20.74
C ALA A 6 0.59 -0.15 -20.05
N PRO A 7 -0.04 -1.07 -19.28
CA PRO A 7 -1.32 -0.82 -18.61
C PRO A 7 -1.18 0.07 -17.36
N ILE A 8 0.06 0.30 -16.91
CA ILE A 8 0.41 1.20 -15.81
C ILE A 8 1.27 2.33 -16.35
N SER A 9 0.85 3.56 -16.08
CA SER A 9 1.62 4.77 -16.34
C SER A 9 2.52 5.08 -15.16
N MET A 10 3.77 5.40 -15.44
CA MET A 10 4.78 5.82 -14.46
C MET A 10 5.36 7.15 -14.89
N LYS A 11 5.34 8.14 -14.00
CA LYS A 11 6.04 9.41 -14.21
C LYS A 11 6.92 9.74 -13.01
N GLU A 12 8.05 10.39 -13.27
CA GLU A 12 8.83 11.01 -12.20
C GLU A 12 8.16 12.33 -11.85
N ALA A 13 7.64 12.44 -10.63
CA ALA A 13 6.98 13.64 -10.13
C ALA A 13 7.98 14.69 -9.63
N LEU A 14 9.10 14.23 -9.07
CA LEU A 14 10.16 15.05 -8.49
C LEU A 14 11.43 14.21 -8.34
N THR A 15 12.60 14.83 -8.43
CA THR A 15 13.84 14.28 -7.89
C THR A 15 14.20 15.06 -6.61
N LEU A 16 14.36 14.40 -5.47
CA LEU A 16 14.66 15.10 -4.21
C LEU A 16 15.95 15.93 -4.27
N SER A 17 16.95 15.47 -5.03
CA SER A 17 18.20 16.22 -5.24
C SER A 17 17.99 17.56 -5.95
N SER A 18 16.98 17.67 -6.83
CA SER A 18 16.75 18.91 -7.61
C SER A 18 16.25 20.08 -6.77
N ILE A 19 15.71 19.79 -5.59
CA ILE A 19 15.27 20.77 -4.59
C ILE A 19 16.27 20.89 -3.41
N GLY A 20 17.50 20.40 -3.61
CA GLY A 20 18.60 20.56 -2.67
C GLY A 20 18.57 19.60 -1.48
N ILE A 21 17.93 18.43 -1.58
CA ILE A 21 18.06 17.37 -0.57
C ILE A 21 19.33 16.57 -0.84
N SER A 22 20.21 16.45 0.15
CA SER A 22 21.43 15.65 0.03
C SER A 22 21.12 14.15 -0.09
N PRO A 23 21.81 13.40 -0.98
CA PRO A 23 21.62 11.95 -1.13
C PRO A 23 21.75 11.13 0.15
N GLN A 24 22.57 11.58 1.11
CA GLN A 24 22.74 10.89 2.39
C GLN A 24 21.44 10.81 3.21
N PHE A 25 20.49 11.72 2.98
CA PHE A 25 19.20 11.75 3.64
C PHE A 25 18.11 10.97 2.89
N MET A 26 18.41 10.34 1.75
CA MET A 26 17.45 9.57 0.95
C MET A 26 17.30 8.13 1.48
N THR A 27 16.81 8.06 2.71
CA THR A 27 16.70 6.81 3.46
C THR A 27 15.38 6.74 4.22
N PHE A 28 14.97 5.53 4.59
CA PHE A 28 13.75 5.29 5.36
C PHE A 28 13.71 6.01 6.72
N THR A 29 14.86 6.32 7.31
CA THR A 29 14.94 7.00 8.62
C THR A 29 14.85 8.52 8.52
N HIS A 30 15.10 9.08 7.32
CA HIS A 30 15.12 10.52 7.09
C HIS A 30 13.93 11.01 6.26
N VAL A 31 13.38 10.19 5.36
CA VAL A 31 12.25 10.57 4.51
C VAL A 31 10.98 9.85 4.94
N THR A 32 9.89 10.60 5.10
CA THR A 32 8.55 10.08 5.39
C THR A 32 7.54 10.66 4.41
N MET A 33 6.47 9.91 4.13
CA MET A 33 5.39 10.30 3.24
C MET A 33 4.14 9.53 3.67
N GLU A 34 3.23 10.23 4.33
CA GLU A 34 2.07 9.62 4.98
C GLU A 34 0.83 9.61 4.06
N SER A 35 0.87 10.39 2.99
CA SER A 35 -0.16 10.49 1.94
C SER A 35 0.43 11.05 0.65
N ASP A 36 -0.41 11.28 -0.37
CA ASP A 36 -0.04 11.98 -1.60
C ASP A 36 0.20 13.50 -1.44
N LYS A 37 0.05 14.05 -0.22
CA LYS A 37 0.11 15.50 0.01
C LYS A 37 1.49 16.03 0.36
N TYR A 38 2.24 15.30 1.20
CA TYR A 38 3.48 15.81 1.76
C TYR A 38 4.58 14.75 1.80
N ILE A 39 5.78 15.15 1.41
CA ILE A 39 7.01 14.45 1.76
C ILE A 39 7.71 15.26 2.85
N CYS A 40 8.18 14.59 3.90
CA CYS A 40 8.94 15.20 4.97
C CYS A 40 10.35 14.60 4.99
N VAL A 41 11.38 15.44 4.96
CA VAL A 41 12.78 15.03 4.99
C VAL A 41 13.46 15.66 6.20
N ARG A 42 14.13 14.85 7.02
CA ARG A 42 15.01 15.36 8.08
C ARG A 42 16.44 15.44 7.58
N GLU A 43 17.05 16.60 7.76
CA GLU A 43 18.47 16.83 7.50
C GLU A 43 19.16 17.05 8.85
N THR A 44 20.36 16.49 9.01
CA THR A 44 21.12 16.57 10.29
C THR A 44 22.50 17.22 10.16
N ALA A 45 22.80 17.78 8.99
CA ALA A 45 24.04 18.49 8.70
C ALA A 45 23.83 19.44 7.50
N PRO A 46 24.41 20.67 7.50
CA PRO A 46 25.25 21.26 8.55
C PRO A 46 24.47 21.74 9.79
N GLN A 47 23.16 21.92 9.65
CA GLN A 47 22.23 22.20 10.75
C GLN A 47 21.05 21.24 10.66
N ASN A 48 20.44 20.92 11.80
CA ASN A 48 19.22 20.13 11.82
C ASN A 48 18.04 20.91 11.23
N SER A 49 17.39 20.33 10.22
CA SER A 49 16.19 20.89 9.61
C SER A 49 15.18 19.80 9.28
N VAL A 50 13.91 20.20 9.29
CA VAL A 50 12.83 19.43 8.69
C VAL A 50 12.39 20.18 7.44
N VAL A 51 12.48 19.49 6.30
CA VAL A 51 12.05 19.97 4.99
C VAL A 51 10.70 19.36 4.66
N ILE A 52 9.70 20.19 4.44
CA ILE A 52 8.34 19.78 4.12
C ILE A 52 8.08 20.15 2.66
N ILE A 53 7.85 19.14 1.83
CA ILE A 53 7.59 19.26 0.40
C ILE A 53 6.09 19.06 0.21
N ASP A 54 5.39 20.13 -0.14
CA ASP A 54 3.99 20.08 -0.54
C ASP A 54 3.92 19.58 -2.00
N MET A 55 3.28 18.44 -2.23
CA MET A 55 3.23 17.82 -3.56
C MET A 55 2.37 18.61 -4.57
N SER A 56 1.62 19.62 -4.12
CA SER A 56 0.99 20.60 -5.01
C SER A 56 1.95 21.67 -5.52
N MET A 57 3.04 21.94 -4.79
CA MET A 57 4.08 22.91 -5.12
C MET A 57 5.48 22.37 -4.76
N PRO A 58 5.90 21.23 -5.37
CA PRO A 58 7.09 20.48 -4.91
C PRO A 58 8.41 21.24 -5.07
N MET A 59 8.45 22.26 -5.94
CA MET A 59 9.63 23.10 -6.18
C MET A 59 9.84 24.20 -5.13
N GLN A 60 8.91 24.37 -4.17
CA GLN A 60 9.01 25.37 -3.10
C GLN A 60 8.95 24.71 -1.72
N PRO A 61 9.96 23.89 -1.36
CA PRO A 61 9.96 23.19 -0.09
C PRO A 61 10.08 24.16 1.10
N LEU A 62 9.30 23.90 2.15
CA LEU A 62 9.37 24.64 3.40
C LEU A 62 10.45 24.03 4.31
N ARG A 63 11.57 24.73 4.49
CA ARG A 63 12.64 24.31 5.40
C ARG A 63 12.47 24.99 6.77
N ARG A 64 12.42 24.20 7.85
CA ARG A 64 12.30 24.69 9.23
C ARG A 64 13.48 24.20 10.07
N PRO A 65 14.13 25.07 10.87
CA PRO A 65 15.20 24.65 11.79
C PRO A 65 14.58 23.91 12.98
N ILE A 66 14.46 22.59 12.85
CA ILE A 66 13.82 21.71 13.83
C ILE A 66 14.77 20.55 14.10
N THR A 67 15.09 20.33 15.36
CA THR A 67 15.83 19.15 15.83
C THR A 67 14.83 18.10 16.30
N ALA A 68 14.78 16.97 15.59
CA ALA A 68 13.94 15.82 15.92
C ALA A 68 14.54 14.53 15.33
N ASP A 69 14.29 13.40 15.98
CA ASP A 69 14.69 12.07 15.51
C ASP A 69 13.71 11.50 14.49
N SER A 70 12.47 11.97 14.49
CA SER A 70 11.47 11.61 13.50
C SER A 70 10.44 12.73 13.31
N ALA A 71 9.93 12.84 12.08
CA ALA A 71 8.96 13.84 11.69
C ALA A 71 7.95 13.23 10.71
N LEU A 72 6.66 13.41 10.97
CA LEU A 72 5.55 12.89 10.17
C LEU A 72 4.55 14.00 9.90
N MET A 73 4.33 14.31 8.61
CA MET A 73 3.23 15.17 8.20
C MET A 73 1.91 14.41 8.31
N ASN A 74 0.87 15.10 8.80
CA ASN A 74 -0.47 14.54 8.81
C ASN A 74 -0.94 14.27 7.37
N PRO A 75 -1.68 13.17 7.12
CA PRO A 75 -2.11 12.80 5.77
C PRO A 75 -2.90 13.89 5.02
N ASN A 76 -3.68 14.70 5.74
CA ASN A 76 -4.65 15.62 5.12
C ASN A 76 -4.41 17.10 5.45
N SER A 77 -3.74 17.39 6.56
CA SER A 77 -3.67 18.75 7.13
C SER A 77 -2.23 19.20 7.38
N ARG A 78 -2.02 20.50 7.58
CA ARG A 78 -0.71 21.08 7.90
C ARG A 78 -0.34 20.92 9.37
N ILE A 79 -0.46 19.68 9.84
CA ILE A 79 -0.11 19.25 11.19
C ILE A 79 1.16 18.41 11.10
N LEU A 80 2.20 18.79 11.86
CA LEU A 80 3.47 18.10 11.94
C LEU A 80 3.58 17.38 13.28
N ALA A 81 3.79 16.07 13.25
CA ALA A 81 4.19 15.30 14.43
C ALA A 81 5.71 15.19 14.48
N LEU A 82 6.29 15.51 15.63
CA LEU A 82 7.73 15.43 15.91
C LEU A 82 7.98 14.48 17.08
N LYS A 83 9.06 13.71 16.96
CA LYS A 83 9.60 12.87 18.02
C LYS A 83 11.05 13.23 18.24
N ALA A 84 11.42 13.53 19.49
CA ALA A 84 12.79 13.80 19.89
C ALA A 84 13.11 13.08 21.19
N GLN A 85 14.25 12.41 21.26
CA GLN A 85 14.78 11.79 22.45
C GLN A 85 15.22 12.89 23.43
N LEU A 86 14.81 12.75 24.68
CA LEU A 86 15.24 13.67 25.72
C LEU A 86 16.72 13.42 26.06
N PRO A 87 17.58 14.46 26.03
CA PRO A 87 19.01 14.31 26.28
C PRO A 87 19.31 13.58 27.58
N GLY A 88 20.22 12.60 27.54
CA GLY A 88 20.61 11.81 28.72
C GLY A 88 19.59 10.75 29.14
N THR A 89 18.53 10.49 28.36
CA THR A 89 17.50 9.49 28.67
C THR A 89 17.18 8.59 27.47
N THR A 90 16.47 7.49 27.71
CA THR A 90 15.85 6.65 26.67
C THR A 90 14.41 7.07 26.34
N GLN A 91 13.94 8.19 26.88
CA GLN A 91 12.57 8.66 26.75
C GLN A 91 12.39 9.52 25.52
N ASP A 92 11.30 9.28 24.79
CA ASP A 92 10.91 10.10 23.64
C ASP A 92 9.90 11.17 24.06
N HIS A 93 10.09 12.39 23.57
CA HIS A 93 9.13 13.48 23.66
C HIS A 93 8.40 13.64 22.32
N LEU A 94 7.10 13.42 22.34
CA LEU A 94 6.21 13.54 21.18
C LEU A 94 5.54 14.92 21.19
N GLN A 95 5.53 15.59 20.05
CA GLN A 95 4.90 16.90 19.90
C GLN A 95 4.10 16.95 18.60
N ILE A 96 2.91 17.55 18.66
CA ILE A 96 2.06 17.82 17.51
C ILE A 96 1.97 19.33 17.35
N PHE A 97 2.37 19.83 16.19
CA PHE A 97 2.35 21.24 15.85
C PHE A 97 1.41 21.50 14.68
N ASN A 98 0.63 22.57 14.79
CA ASN A 98 -0.04 23.16 13.64
C ASN A 98 0.93 24.16 12.99
N ILE A 99 1.33 23.89 11.74
CA ILE A 99 2.32 24.70 11.02
C ILE A 99 1.76 26.09 10.67
N GLU A 100 0.49 26.16 10.29
CA GLU A 100 -0.18 27.41 9.89
C GLU A 100 -0.36 28.33 11.08
N MET A 101 -0.91 27.79 12.17
CA MET A 101 -1.10 28.54 13.42
C MET A 101 0.22 28.80 14.17
N LYS A 102 1.32 28.17 13.75
CA LYS A 102 2.63 28.19 14.43
C LYS A 102 2.50 27.83 15.92
N ALA A 103 1.61 26.89 16.25
CA ALA A 103 1.21 26.59 17.61
C ALA A 103 1.38 25.09 17.92
N LYS A 104 1.86 24.78 19.12
CA LYS A 104 1.89 23.41 19.65
C LYS A 104 0.47 23.01 20.04
N MET A 105 -0.06 21.98 19.40
CA MET A 105 -1.40 21.44 19.68
C MET A 105 -1.40 20.47 20.85
N LYS A 106 -0.40 19.58 20.91
CA LYS A 106 -0.29 18.53 21.93
C LYS A 106 1.16 18.16 22.16
N SER A 107 1.50 17.74 23.37
CA SER A 107 2.78 17.09 23.69
C SER A 107 2.60 15.97 24.69
N HIS A 108 3.46 14.96 24.62
CA HIS A 108 3.46 13.83 25.53
C HIS A 108 4.88 13.29 25.69
N GLN A 109 5.32 13.07 26.92
CA GLN A 109 6.60 12.44 27.22
C GLN A 109 6.35 10.95 27.43
N MET A 110 6.93 10.12 26.56
CA MET A 110 6.84 8.68 26.65
C MET A 110 7.77 8.18 27.75
N PRO A 111 7.36 7.18 28.55
CA PRO A 111 8.22 6.61 29.58
C PRO A 111 9.42 5.84 29.02
N GLU A 112 9.43 5.60 27.70
CA GLU A 112 10.40 4.79 26.97
C GLU A 112 10.48 5.21 25.49
N GLN A 113 11.30 4.51 24.72
CA GLN A 113 11.49 4.76 23.30
C GLN A 113 10.31 4.25 22.46
N VAL A 114 9.83 5.08 21.55
CA VAL A 114 8.91 4.70 20.47
C VAL A 114 9.73 4.11 19.33
N VAL A 115 9.60 2.80 19.12
CA VAL A 115 10.39 2.07 18.12
C VAL A 115 9.88 2.31 16.70
N PHE A 116 8.57 2.54 16.56
CA PHE A 116 7.93 2.89 15.29
C PHE A 116 6.67 3.69 15.56
N TRP A 117 6.34 4.59 14.65
CA TRP A 117 5.11 5.36 14.71
C TRP A 117 4.66 5.78 13.30
N LYS A 118 3.36 5.92 13.13
CA LYS A 118 2.75 6.27 11.84
C LYS A 118 1.39 6.91 12.05
N TRP A 119 0.98 7.82 11.15
CA TRP A 119 -0.43 8.20 11.08
C TRP A 119 -1.24 7.03 10.52
N ILE A 120 -2.03 6.37 11.37
CA ILE A 120 -2.89 5.25 10.95
C ILE A 120 -4.25 5.73 10.49
N THR A 121 -4.67 6.91 10.94
CA THR A 121 -5.78 7.70 10.38
C THR A 121 -5.39 9.18 10.42
N PRO A 122 -6.11 10.09 9.72
CA PRO A 122 -5.83 11.53 9.81
C PRO A 122 -5.96 12.12 11.21
N LYS A 123 -6.50 11.38 12.18
CA LYS A 123 -6.69 11.83 13.57
C LYS A 123 -5.91 11.01 14.59
N MET A 124 -5.30 9.89 14.18
CA MET A 124 -4.71 8.92 15.09
C MET A 124 -3.27 8.56 14.68
N LEU A 125 -2.35 8.71 15.62
CA LEU A 125 -0.99 8.18 15.53
C LEU A 125 -0.96 6.79 16.16
N GLY A 126 -0.57 5.79 15.38
CA GLY A 126 -0.20 4.48 15.89
C GLY A 126 1.21 4.53 16.44
N LEU A 127 1.39 4.16 17.71
CA LEU A 127 2.69 4.07 18.38
C LEU A 127 3.02 2.61 18.66
N VAL A 128 4.27 2.22 18.39
CA VAL A 128 4.78 0.89 18.73
C VAL A 128 5.86 1.05 19.77
N THR A 129 5.62 0.44 20.92
CA THR A 129 6.39 0.58 22.16
C THR A 129 6.35 -0.77 22.91
N GLN A 130 7.06 -0.88 24.03
CA GLN A 130 6.84 -1.88 25.08
C GLN A 130 5.70 -1.47 26.03
N THR A 131 5.57 -0.18 26.35
CA THR A 131 4.49 0.40 27.18
C THR A 131 3.82 1.56 26.44
N SER A 132 2.49 1.64 26.48
CA SER A 132 1.70 2.58 25.66
C SER A 132 0.75 3.44 26.49
N PRO A 133 0.54 4.72 26.14
CA PRO A 133 -0.38 5.60 26.87
C PRO A 133 -1.85 5.15 26.76
N VAL A 134 -2.23 4.60 25.61
CA VAL A 134 -3.49 3.87 25.40
C VAL A 134 -3.12 2.59 24.67
N LYS A 135 -3.29 1.46 25.35
CA LYS A 135 -2.90 0.15 24.82
C LYS A 135 -4.00 -0.40 23.91
N MET A 136 -3.65 -0.65 22.65
CA MET A 136 -4.56 -1.31 21.69
C MET A 136 -4.41 -2.82 21.71
N PHE A 137 -3.18 -3.33 21.63
CA PHE A 137 -2.85 -4.76 21.70
C PHE A 137 -1.38 -4.97 22.08
N GLU A 138 -1.05 -6.17 22.54
CA GLU A 138 0.35 -6.59 22.76
C GLU A 138 0.97 -7.15 21.49
N ARG A 139 2.26 -6.87 21.27
CA ARG A 139 3.00 -7.46 20.15
C ARG A 139 3.07 -8.98 20.29
N THR A 140 2.72 -9.70 19.23
CA THR A 140 2.83 -11.17 19.20
C THR A 140 4.29 -11.63 19.15
N ALA A 141 4.55 -12.86 19.62
CA ALA A 141 5.91 -13.41 19.73
C ALA A 141 6.69 -13.43 18.39
N ASN A 142 6.02 -13.59 17.25
CA ASN A 142 6.65 -13.57 15.93
C ASN A 142 7.23 -12.20 15.53
N LEU A 143 6.82 -11.12 16.20
CA LEU A 143 7.31 -9.75 15.96
C LEU A 143 8.39 -9.32 16.96
N VAL A 144 8.77 -10.19 17.90
CA VAL A 144 9.90 -9.92 18.81
C VAL A 144 11.18 -9.75 17.99
N ASN A 145 11.99 -8.74 18.32
CA ASN A 145 13.25 -8.42 17.63
C ASN A 145 13.13 -8.17 16.11
N ASN A 146 11.92 -7.91 15.61
CA ASN A 146 11.73 -7.50 14.21
C ASN A 146 11.93 -5.98 14.09
N GLN A 147 12.48 -5.54 12.97
CA GLN A 147 12.38 -4.15 12.54
C GLN A 147 10.95 -3.88 12.09
N ILE A 148 10.22 -3.02 12.81
CA ILE A 148 8.87 -2.63 12.42
C ILE A 148 8.93 -1.69 11.22
N ILE A 149 8.19 -2.03 10.18
CA ILE A 149 8.20 -1.29 8.90
C ILE A 149 6.85 -0.67 8.56
N ASN A 150 5.76 -1.16 9.14
CA ASN A 150 4.44 -0.58 8.89
C ASN A 150 3.45 -0.85 10.01
N TYR A 151 2.48 0.05 10.15
CA TYR A 151 1.31 -0.10 11.00
C TYR A 151 0.12 0.53 10.26
N ARG A 152 -0.94 -0.23 9.98
CA ARG A 152 -2.15 0.28 9.33
C ARG A 152 -3.40 -0.04 10.12
N CYS A 153 -4.42 0.77 9.86
CA CYS A 153 -5.77 0.63 10.37
C CYS A 153 -6.73 0.58 9.18
N ASP A 154 -7.78 -0.23 9.26
CA ASP A 154 -8.84 -0.20 8.26
C ASP A 154 -9.72 1.05 8.43
N PRO A 155 -10.50 1.45 7.40
CA PRO A 155 -11.34 2.65 7.47
C PRO A 155 -12.39 2.65 8.60
N SER A 156 -12.81 1.48 9.09
CA SER A 156 -13.76 1.36 10.20
C SER A 156 -13.12 1.39 11.59
N GLU A 157 -11.79 1.45 11.66
CA GLU A 157 -11.00 1.38 12.89
C GLU A 157 -11.25 0.10 13.72
N LYS A 158 -11.64 -0.99 13.07
CA LYS A 158 -11.93 -2.29 13.68
C LYS A 158 -10.83 -3.33 13.49
N TRP A 159 -9.93 -3.09 12.54
CA TRP A 159 -8.83 -3.97 12.20
C TRP A 159 -7.53 -3.20 12.14
N LEU A 160 -6.53 -3.75 12.82
CA LEU A 160 -5.20 -3.18 12.95
C LEU A 160 -4.19 -4.21 12.43
N VAL A 161 -3.19 -3.75 11.68
CA VAL A 161 -2.12 -4.64 11.18
C VAL A 161 -0.74 -4.05 11.44
N LEU A 162 0.09 -4.78 12.16
CA LEU A 162 1.49 -4.46 12.43
C LEU A 162 2.39 -5.37 11.61
N ILE A 163 3.39 -4.79 10.93
CA ILE A 163 4.29 -5.51 10.03
C ILE A 163 5.74 -5.25 10.45
N GLY A 164 6.48 -6.35 10.64
CA GLY A 164 7.90 -6.33 10.94
C GLY A 164 8.68 -7.25 10.01
N ILE A 165 9.97 -6.97 9.89
CA ILE A 165 10.90 -7.81 9.13
C ILE A 165 12.08 -8.23 10.01
N ALA A 166 12.65 -9.39 9.69
CA ALA A 166 13.86 -9.91 10.30
C ALA A 166 14.79 -10.47 9.21
N PRO A 167 16.11 -10.56 9.46
CA PRO A 167 17.03 -11.23 8.54
C PRO A 167 16.55 -12.64 8.18
N GLY A 168 16.93 -13.10 6.98
CA GLY A 168 16.70 -14.47 6.54
C GLY A 168 17.39 -15.52 7.40
N SER A 169 17.37 -16.78 6.98
CA SER A 169 18.19 -17.80 7.65
C SER A 169 19.68 -17.48 7.49
N PRO A 170 20.57 -18.01 8.36
CA PRO A 170 22.01 -17.79 8.23
C PRO A 170 22.58 -18.16 6.85
N GLU A 171 21.99 -19.15 6.18
CA GLU A 171 22.37 -19.61 4.85
C GLU A 171 21.92 -18.65 3.73
N ARG A 172 20.91 -17.81 4.00
CA ARG A 172 20.34 -16.88 3.01
C ARG A 172 19.83 -15.60 3.67
N PRO A 173 20.71 -14.80 4.29
CA PRO A 173 20.32 -13.66 5.13
C PRO A 173 19.60 -12.55 4.35
N GLN A 174 19.84 -12.47 3.03
CA GLN A 174 19.21 -11.50 2.14
C GLN A 174 17.73 -11.79 1.87
N LEU A 175 17.29 -13.04 2.03
CA LEU A 175 15.89 -13.41 1.92
C LEU A 175 15.17 -13.13 3.24
N VAL A 176 14.86 -11.86 3.44
CA VAL A 176 14.23 -11.30 4.64
C VAL A 176 12.96 -12.06 5.01
N LYS A 177 12.76 -12.34 6.30
CA LYS A 177 11.51 -12.88 6.85
C LYS A 177 10.53 -11.73 7.13
N GLY A 178 9.28 -11.88 6.67
CA GLY A 178 8.20 -10.94 6.93
C GLY A 178 7.23 -11.52 7.96
N ASN A 179 7.00 -10.78 9.03
CA ASN A 179 6.07 -11.12 10.10
C ASN A 179 4.97 -10.07 10.19
N MET A 180 3.75 -10.54 10.40
CA MET A 180 2.56 -9.71 10.50
C MET A 180 1.75 -10.12 11.72
N GLN A 181 1.12 -9.13 12.35
CA GLN A 181 0.11 -9.32 13.37
C GLN A 181 -1.16 -8.60 12.92
N LEU A 182 -2.22 -9.36 12.68
CA LEU A 182 -3.55 -8.83 12.43
C LEU A 182 -4.33 -8.85 13.74
N PHE A 183 -4.91 -7.73 14.13
CA PHE A 183 -5.68 -7.59 15.36
C PHE A 183 -7.10 -7.13 15.06
N SER A 184 -8.08 -7.81 15.66
CA SER A 184 -9.48 -7.39 15.68
C SER A 184 -9.76 -6.60 16.95
N VAL A 185 -10.18 -5.35 16.79
CA VAL A 185 -10.55 -4.48 17.92
C VAL A 185 -11.80 -5.00 18.62
N ASP A 186 -12.81 -5.45 17.89
CA ASP A 186 -14.06 -5.91 18.50
C ASP A 186 -13.88 -7.25 19.22
N GLN A 187 -13.10 -8.17 18.64
CA GLN A 187 -12.86 -9.49 19.25
C GLN A 187 -11.70 -9.49 20.26
N GLN A 188 -10.95 -8.38 20.36
CA GLN A 188 -9.74 -8.27 21.19
C GLN A 188 -8.77 -9.44 20.95
N ARG A 189 -8.63 -9.86 19.69
CA ARG A 189 -7.86 -11.06 19.30
C ARG A 189 -6.82 -10.72 18.25
N SER A 190 -5.61 -11.26 18.45
CA SER A 190 -4.51 -11.19 17.48
C SER A 190 -4.35 -12.50 16.73
N GLN A 191 -3.94 -12.41 15.47
CA GLN A 191 -3.49 -13.52 14.65
C GLN A 191 -2.09 -13.19 14.11
N ALA A 192 -1.14 -14.07 14.40
CA ALA A 192 0.21 -14.03 13.82
C ALA A 192 0.19 -14.65 12.43
N LEU A 193 0.80 -13.97 11.45
CA LEU A 193 0.85 -14.37 10.05
C LEU A 193 2.25 -14.09 9.48
N GLU A 194 2.64 -14.83 8.44
CA GLU A 194 3.86 -14.55 7.68
C GLU A 194 3.52 -13.68 6.47
N ALA A 195 3.93 -12.41 6.51
CA ALA A 195 3.73 -11.47 5.41
C ALA A 195 4.73 -10.31 5.48
N HIS A 196 5.14 -9.82 4.32
CA HIS A 196 6.07 -8.70 4.19
C HIS A 196 5.37 -7.37 3.95
N ALA A 197 4.18 -7.40 3.34
CA ALA A 197 3.40 -6.22 3.05
C ALA A 197 1.90 -6.54 3.11
N ALA A 198 1.10 -5.57 3.56
CA ALA A 198 -0.34 -5.70 3.62
C ALA A 198 -1.04 -4.35 3.44
N SER A 199 -2.29 -4.40 2.99
CA SER A 199 -3.19 -3.25 2.90
C SER A 199 -4.64 -3.70 3.07
N PHE A 200 -5.44 -2.88 3.74
CA PHE A 200 -6.88 -3.07 3.78
C PHE A 200 -7.54 -2.59 2.49
N ALA A 201 -8.71 -3.14 2.19
CA ALA A 201 -9.56 -2.67 1.13
C ALA A 201 -11.04 -2.73 1.51
N SER A 202 -11.86 -1.89 0.88
CA SER A 202 -13.32 -1.99 0.97
C SER A 202 -13.84 -2.63 -0.31
N PHE A 203 -14.68 -3.67 -0.19
CA PHE A 203 -15.20 -4.39 -1.34
C PHE A 203 -16.67 -4.70 -1.17
N LYS A 204 -17.49 -4.31 -2.15
CA LYS A 204 -18.93 -4.59 -2.12
C LYS A 204 -19.21 -5.98 -2.71
N VAL A 205 -19.44 -6.95 -1.82
CA VAL A 205 -19.90 -8.28 -2.22
C VAL A 205 -21.31 -8.17 -2.82
N LEU A 206 -21.53 -8.88 -3.94
CA LEU A 206 -22.82 -8.87 -4.62
C LEU A 206 -23.93 -9.38 -3.67
N GLY A 207 -25.03 -8.62 -3.59
CA GLY A 207 -26.14 -8.90 -2.68
C GLY A 207 -26.01 -8.29 -1.28
N ASN A 208 -24.84 -7.76 -0.91
CA ASN A 208 -24.67 -7.04 0.36
C ASN A 208 -24.97 -5.54 0.19
N GLU A 209 -25.66 -4.96 1.17
CA GLU A 209 -25.90 -3.52 1.23
C GLU A 209 -24.59 -2.75 1.52
N ASN A 210 -23.88 -3.18 2.57
CA ASN A 210 -22.67 -2.55 3.05
C ASN A 210 -21.42 -3.25 2.48
N PRO A 211 -20.36 -2.50 2.14
CA PRO A 211 -19.08 -3.07 1.76
C PRO A 211 -18.45 -3.92 2.88
N SER A 212 -17.81 -5.01 2.49
CA SER A 212 -16.95 -5.81 3.36
C SER A 212 -15.56 -5.20 3.48
N THR A 213 -14.91 -5.41 4.62
CA THR A 213 -13.48 -5.10 4.80
C THR A 213 -12.66 -6.30 4.36
N LEU A 214 -11.76 -6.11 3.40
CA LEU A 214 -10.77 -7.10 2.99
C LEU A 214 -9.40 -6.74 3.55
N ILE A 215 -8.58 -7.76 3.80
CA ILE A 215 -7.13 -7.62 3.96
C ILE A 215 -6.43 -8.31 2.78
N CYS A 216 -5.55 -7.56 2.13
CA CYS A 216 -4.61 -8.08 1.14
C CYS A 216 -3.24 -8.17 1.79
N PHE A 217 -2.52 -9.27 1.60
CA PHE A 217 -1.13 -9.38 2.07
C PHE A 217 -0.28 -10.26 1.16
N ALA A 218 0.99 -9.89 1.06
CA ALA A 218 1.98 -10.53 0.21
C ALA A 218 3.12 -11.07 1.07
N SER A 219 3.55 -12.29 0.77
CA SER A 219 4.62 -12.96 1.48
C SER A 219 5.59 -13.62 0.50
N LYS A 220 6.84 -13.74 0.93
CA LYS A 220 7.85 -14.58 0.28
C LYS A 220 8.62 -15.35 1.35
N THR A 221 8.27 -16.61 1.56
CA THR A 221 8.74 -17.42 2.68
C THR A 221 9.52 -18.62 2.16
N THR A 222 10.44 -19.11 2.98
CA THR A 222 11.17 -20.36 2.71
C THR A 222 10.77 -21.37 3.75
N ASN A 223 10.26 -22.52 3.31
CA ASN A 223 9.95 -23.65 4.17
C ASN A 223 10.66 -24.89 3.62
N ALA A 224 11.46 -25.56 4.46
CA ALA A 224 12.23 -26.75 4.08
C ALA A 224 13.03 -26.60 2.76
N GLY A 225 13.60 -25.42 2.51
CA GLY A 225 14.35 -25.12 1.28
C GLY A 225 13.50 -24.71 0.07
N GLN A 226 12.18 -24.86 0.12
CA GLN A 226 11.26 -24.41 -0.91
C GLN A 226 10.82 -22.97 -0.67
N ILE A 227 11.03 -22.09 -1.66
CA ILE A 227 10.55 -20.72 -1.62
C ILE A 227 9.12 -20.67 -2.15
N THR A 228 8.21 -20.10 -1.36
CA THR A 228 6.84 -19.79 -1.78
C THR A 228 6.62 -18.30 -1.73
N SER A 229 5.98 -17.73 -2.75
CA SER A 229 5.69 -16.31 -2.83
C SER A 229 4.22 -16.13 -3.19
N LYS A 230 3.41 -15.63 -2.27
CA LYS A 230 1.95 -15.61 -2.40
C LYS A 230 1.38 -14.22 -2.14
N LEU A 231 0.30 -13.91 -2.86
CA LEU A 231 -0.66 -12.87 -2.53
C LEU A 231 -1.92 -13.55 -1.97
N HIS A 232 -2.47 -13.02 -0.89
CA HIS A 232 -3.75 -13.43 -0.32
C HIS A 232 -4.71 -12.24 -0.25
N VAL A 233 -5.99 -12.49 -0.52
CA VAL A 233 -7.10 -11.54 -0.32
C VAL A 233 -8.17 -12.26 0.51
N ILE A 234 -8.46 -11.73 1.69
CA ILE A 234 -9.33 -12.38 2.68
C ILE A 234 -10.34 -11.37 3.21
N GLU A 235 -11.59 -11.80 3.36
CA GLU A 235 -12.62 -11.04 4.07
C GLU A 235 -12.38 -11.04 5.59
N LEU A 236 -12.56 -9.89 6.21
CA LEU A 236 -12.50 -9.72 7.65
C LEU A 236 -13.89 -9.42 8.21
N GLY A 237 -14.22 -10.10 9.31
CA GLY A 237 -15.49 -9.87 10.01
C GLY A 237 -16.73 -10.25 9.20
N ALA A 238 -16.69 -11.37 8.46
CA ALA A 238 -17.83 -11.87 7.70
C ALA A 238 -19.11 -11.93 8.55
N GLN A 239 -20.22 -11.46 7.99
CA GLN A 239 -21.50 -11.39 8.70
C GLN A 239 -22.30 -12.70 8.53
N PRO A 240 -22.72 -13.37 9.62
CA PRO A 240 -23.54 -14.57 9.53
C PRO A 240 -24.82 -14.34 8.72
N GLY A 241 -25.13 -15.28 7.81
CA GLY A 241 -26.34 -15.21 6.97
C GLY A 241 -26.26 -14.28 5.76
N LYS A 242 -25.14 -13.59 5.54
CA LYS A 242 -24.89 -12.80 4.32
C LYS A 242 -23.87 -13.49 3.40
N PRO A 243 -23.96 -13.31 2.07
CA PRO A 243 -22.90 -13.68 1.15
C PRO A 243 -21.55 -13.07 1.59
N GLY A 244 -20.52 -13.90 1.64
CA GLY A 244 -19.16 -13.50 1.98
C GLY A 244 -18.23 -13.45 0.77
N PHE A 245 -17.14 -12.71 0.88
CA PHE A 245 -16.07 -12.74 -0.10
C PHE A 245 -15.26 -14.03 0.05
N THR A 246 -15.20 -14.82 -1.03
CA THR A 246 -14.43 -16.06 -1.04
C THR A 246 -12.95 -15.72 -1.12
N LYS A 247 -12.15 -16.22 -0.15
CA LYS A 247 -10.69 -16.05 -0.12
C LYS A 247 -10.06 -16.30 -1.49
N LYS A 248 -9.24 -15.36 -1.95
CA LYS A 248 -8.45 -15.48 -3.18
C LYS A 248 -6.96 -15.54 -2.86
N GLN A 249 -6.21 -16.16 -3.76
CA GLN A 249 -4.76 -16.21 -3.66
C GLN A 249 -4.12 -16.32 -5.04
N ALA A 250 -2.90 -15.82 -5.17
CA ALA A 250 -2.10 -15.91 -6.38
C ALA A 250 -0.61 -16.04 -6.06
N ASP A 251 0.16 -16.53 -7.03
CA ASP A 251 1.62 -16.59 -6.93
C ASP A 251 2.26 -15.27 -7.36
N LEU A 252 3.25 -14.82 -6.59
CA LEU A 252 4.14 -13.72 -6.95
C LEU A 252 5.40 -14.30 -7.59
N PHE A 253 5.49 -14.28 -8.92
CA PHE A 253 6.67 -14.82 -9.59
C PHE A 253 7.86 -13.88 -9.45
N PHE A 254 9.01 -14.34 -8.95
CA PHE A 254 10.28 -13.58 -8.94
C PHE A 254 11.22 -14.19 -9.97
N PRO A 255 11.84 -13.41 -10.89
CA PRO A 255 12.83 -13.97 -11.80
C PRO A 255 14.09 -14.37 -11.02
N PRO A 256 14.97 -15.20 -11.60
CA PRO A 256 16.22 -15.63 -10.96
C PRO A 256 17.07 -14.47 -10.42
N ASP A 257 17.19 -13.37 -11.17
CA ASP A 257 17.95 -12.17 -10.76
C ASP A 257 17.37 -11.45 -9.52
N PHE A 258 16.15 -11.80 -9.11
CA PHE A 258 15.46 -11.25 -7.94
C PHE A 258 15.07 -12.37 -6.95
N ALA A 259 15.83 -13.46 -6.94
CA ALA A 259 15.55 -14.60 -6.07
C ALA A 259 15.51 -14.22 -4.58
N ASP A 260 16.28 -13.20 -4.17
CA ASP A 260 16.32 -12.67 -2.80
C ASP A 260 15.48 -11.41 -2.58
N ASP A 261 14.88 -10.87 -3.64
CA ASP A 261 14.00 -9.71 -3.53
C ASP A 261 12.70 -10.08 -2.81
N PHE A 262 12.04 -9.12 -2.17
CA PHE A 262 10.84 -9.37 -1.36
C PHE A 262 9.88 -8.17 -1.41
N PRO A 263 8.57 -8.36 -1.17
CA PRO A 263 7.62 -7.26 -1.07
C PRO A 263 8.02 -6.31 0.06
N VAL A 264 8.06 -5.00 -0.19
CA VAL A 264 8.29 -3.99 0.86
C VAL A 264 7.07 -3.15 1.13
N SER A 265 6.13 -3.12 0.18
CA SER A 265 4.90 -2.37 0.33
C SER A 265 3.78 -2.93 -0.53
N MET A 266 2.57 -2.65 -0.09
CA MET A 266 1.33 -2.95 -0.80
C MET A 266 0.43 -1.71 -0.74
N GLN A 267 -0.20 -1.38 -1.86
CA GLN A 267 -1.26 -0.38 -1.94
C GLN A 267 -2.45 -0.98 -2.67
N VAL A 268 -3.67 -0.57 -2.33
CA VAL A 268 -4.89 -1.01 -3.03
C VAL A 268 -5.61 0.19 -3.58
N SER A 269 -5.82 0.20 -4.89
CA SER A 269 -6.64 1.21 -5.57
C SER A 269 -8.11 0.85 -5.43
N GLN A 270 -8.85 1.62 -4.61
CA GLN A 270 -10.31 1.49 -4.58
C GLN A 270 -10.96 1.94 -5.89
N LYS A 271 -10.36 2.92 -6.59
CA LYS A 271 -10.87 3.42 -7.87
C LYS A 271 -10.94 2.33 -8.94
N TYR A 272 -9.92 1.47 -9.03
CA TYR A 272 -9.84 0.46 -10.09
C TYR A 272 -10.02 -0.98 -9.59
N GLY A 273 -10.04 -1.20 -8.27
CA GLY A 273 -10.04 -2.54 -7.68
C GLY A 273 -8.74 -3.30 -7.99
N LEU A 274 -7.59 -2.63 -7.87
CA LEU A 274 -6.27 -3.21 -8.15
C LEU A 274 -5.36 -3.20 -6.92
N ILE A 275 -4.61 -4.28 -6.74
CA ILE A 275 -3.58 -4.43 -5.71
C ILE A 275 -2.22 -4.19 -6.36
N TYR A 276 -1.46 -3.24 -5.82
CA TYR A 276 -0.08 -2.96 -6.19
C TYR A 276 0.85 -3.54 -5.13
N VAL A 277 1.70 -4.49 -5.50
CA VAL A 277 2.77 -5.01 -4.65
C VAL A 277 4.10 -4.50 -5.17
N ILE A 278 4.84 -3.77 -4.34
CA ILE A 278 6.13 -3.17 -4.68
C ILE A 278 7.22 -3.89 -3.89
N THR A 279 8.28 -4.29 -4.58
CA THR A 279 9.42 -5.00 -3.96
C THR A 279 10.60 -4.10 -3.66
N LYS A 280 11.55 -4.61 -2.89
CA LYS A 280 12.74 -3.87 -2.50
C LYS A 280 13.56 -3.42 -3.70
N LEU A 281 13.76 -4.30 -4.67
CA LEU A 281 14.57 -4.04 -5.88
C LEU A 281 13.76 -3.45 -7.05
N GLY A 282 12.55 -2.95 -6.77
CA GLY A 282 11.80 -2.14 -7.71
C GLY A 282 10.95 -2.93 -8.70
N LEU A 283 10.59 -4.18 -8.41
CA LEU A 283 9.52 -4.87 -9.13
C LEU A 283 8.16 -4.33 -8.67
N LEU A 284 7.26 -4.18 -9.63
CA LEU A 284 5.85 -3.93 -9.43
C LEU A 284 5.09 -5.17 -9.88
N PHE A 285 4.19 -5.65 -9.02
CA PHE A 285 3.14 -6.57 -9.38
C PHE A 285 1.78 -5.91 -9.24
N VAL A 286 0.90 -6.16 -10.19
CA VAL A 286 -0.47 -5.66 -10.20
C VAL A 286 -1.41 -6.83 -10.31
N TYR A 287 -2.35 -6.92 -9.38
CA TYR A 287 -3.37 -7.96 -9.34
C TYR A 287 -4.75 -7.35 -9.23
N ASP A 288 -5.76 -8.03 -9.76
CA ASP A 288 -7.16 -7.72 -9.53
C ASP A 288 -7.56 -8.04 -8.09
N LEU A 289 -8.23 -7.09 -7.41
CA LEU A 289 -8.65 -7.24 -6.01
C LEU A 289 -9.69 -8.36 -5.84
N GLU A 290 -10.60 -8.50 -6.79
CA GLU A 290 -11.76 -9.38 -6.68
C GLU A 290 -11.40 -10.85 -6.90
N THR A 291 -10.50 -11.11 -7.85
CA THR A 291 -10.15 -12.47 -8.31
C THR A 291 -8.73 -12.89 -7.95
N ALA A 292 -7.88 -11.95 -7.52
CA ALA A 292 -6.42 -12.12 -7.45
C ALA A 292 -5.79 -12.51 -8.80
N SER A 293 -6.42 -12.18 -9.93
CA SER A 293 -5.82 -12.39 -11.26
C SER A 293 -4.63 -11.47 -11.48
N ALA A 294 -3.53 -12.00 -12.01
CA ALA A 294 -2.36 -11.19 -12.36
C ALA A 294 -2.70 -10.28 -13.56
N VAL A 295 -2.44 -8.98 -13.41
CA VAL A 295 -2.70 -7.96 -14.45
C VAL A 295 -1.40 -7.49 -15.08
N TYR A 296 -0.40 -7.12 -14.28
CA TYR A 296 0.82 -6.55 -14.82
C TYR A 296 2.02 -6.82 -13.91
N ARG A 297 3.18 -6.95 -14.53
CA ARG A 297 4.44 -7.09 -13.83
C ARG A 297 5.57 -6.43 -14.61
N ASN A 298 6.33 -5.58 -13.94
CA ASN A 298 7.50 -4.94 -14.54
C ASN A 298 8.48 -4.43 -13.47
N ARG A 299 9.72 -4.15 -13.85
CA ARG A 299 10.65 -3.40 -13.01
C ARG A 299 10.44 -1.90 -13.22
N ILE A 300 10.03 -1.19 -12.17
CA ILE A 300 9.72 0.24 -12.20
C ILE A 300 10.87 1.12 -11.69
N SER A 301 11.85 0.54 -11.00
CA SER A 301 13.03 1.27 -10.52
C SER A 301 14.28 0.41 -10.61
N PRO A 302 15.41 0.95 -11.12
CA PRO A 302 16.70 0.26 -11.04
C PRO A 302 17.26 0.30 -9.62
N ASP A 303 17.00 1.38 -8.87
CA ASP A 303 17.46 1.57 -7.49
C ASP A 303 16.42 1.05 -6.49
N PRO A 304 16.85 0.60 -5.29
CA PRO A 304 15.94 0.07 -4.30
C PRO A 304 14.88 1.08 -3.85
N ILE A 305 13.62 0.66 -3.82
CA ILE A 305 12.51 1.43 -3.24
C ILE A 305 12.56 1.25 -1.73
N PHE A 306 12.38 2.35 -0.99
CA PHE A 306 12.39 2.29 0.47
C PHE A 306 11.14 2.89 1.10
N LEU A 307 10.34 3.64 0.33
CA LEU A 307 9.12 4.25 0.82
C LEU A 307 8.08 4.27 -0.30
N THR A 308 6.82 4.09 0.08
CA THR A 308 5.67 4.27 -0.81
C THR A 308 4.52 4.91 -0.04
N ALA A 309 3.66 5.64 -0.73
CA ALA A 309 2.39 6.13 -0.20
C ALA A 309 1.27 5.90 -1.21
N GLU A 310 0.04 5.78 -0.75
CA GLU A 310 -1.13 5.73 -1.64
C GLU A 310 -1.34 7.09 -2.32
N ALA A 311 -1.74 7.07 -3.59
CA ALA A 311 -2.23 8.24 -4.32
C ALA A 311 -3.72 8.04 -4.63
N SER A 312 -4.53 8.08 -3.57
CA SER A 312 -5.96 7.71 -3.60
C SER A 312 -6.75 8.52 -4.63
N SER A 313 -6.40 9.79 -4.82
CA SER A 313 -7.05 10.71 -5.76
C SER A 313 -7.01 10.23 -7.22
N ILE A 314 -6.01 9.45 -7.60
CA ILE A 314 -5.85 8.92 -8.95
C ILE A 314 -5.87 7.39 -8.99
N GLY A 315 -6.19 6.72 -7.88
CA GLY A 315 -6.16 5.27 -7.77
C GLY A 315 -4.76 4.66 -7.96
N GLY A 316 -3.72 5.39 -7.54
CA GLY A 316 -2.32 5.07 -7.80
C GLY A 316 -1.47 4.99 -6.53
N PHE A 317 -0.16 5.12 -6.69
CA PHE A 317 0.78 5.18 -5.58
C PHE A 317 2.02 6.03 -5.92
N TYR A 318 2.65 6.57 -4.88
CA TYR A 318 4.00 7.10 -4.94
C TYR A 318 5.02 6.06 -4.48
N ALA A 319 6.21 6.06 -5.08
CA ALA A 319 7.35 5.30 -4.64
C ALA A 319 8.62 6.16 -4.66
N ILE A 320 9.42 6.09 -3.60
CA ILE A 320 10.69 6.81 -3.48
C ILE A 320 11.83 5.79 -3.43
N ASN A 321 12.77 5.95 -4.36
CA ASN A 321 13.95 5.10 -4.46
C ASN A 321 15.18 5.75 -3.82
N ARG A 322 16.24 4.95 -3.62
CA ARG A 322 17.51 5.39 -3.02
C ARG A 322 18.25 6.49 -3.79
N ARG A 323 17.90 6.75 -5.05
CA ARG A 323 18.42 7.88 -5.84
C ARG A 323 17.65 9.18 -5.57
N GLY A 324 16.56 9.11 -4.82
CA GLY A 324 15.69 10.25 -4.53
C GLY A 324 14.67 10.55 -5.62
N GLN A 325 14.44 9.64 -6.57
CA GLN A 325 13.36 9.80 -7.53
C GLN A 325 12.03 9.51 -6.83
N VAL A 326 11.10 10.44 -6.97
CA VAL A 326 9.71 10.31 -6.52
C VAL A 326 8.88 9.91 -7.72
N LEU A 327 8.58 8.62 -7.82
CA LEU A 327 7.83 8.03 -8.91
C LEU A 327 6.34 8.02 -8.56
N LEU A 328 5.49 8.52 -9.46
CA LEU A 328 4.04 8.42 -9.38
C LEU A 328 3.53 7.40 -10.40
N ALA A 329 2.81 6.41 -9.91
CA ALA A 329 2.24 5.32 -10.67
C ALA A 329 0.71 5.39 -10.65
N THR A 330 0.05 5.13 -11.77
CA THR A 330 -1.39 4.85 -11.82
C THR A 330 -1.75 4.02 -13.05
N VAL A 331 -2.99 3.53 -13.13
CA VAL A 331 -3.53 2.89 -14.32
C VAL A 331 -3.42 3.82 -15.53
N ASN A 332 -2.93 3.30 -16.64
CA ASN A 332 -3.05 3.94 -17.93
C ASN A 332 -4.43 3.61 -18.50
N GLU A 333 -5.39 4.52 -18.30
CA GLU A 333 -6.80 4.30 -18.65
C GLU A 333 -6.99 4.00 -20.15
N ALA A 334 -6.11 4.49 -21.03
CA ALA A 334 -6.19 4.25 -22.47
C ALA A 334 -5.74 2.85 -22.90
N THR A 335 -4.82 2.22 -22.16
CA THR A 335 -4.17 0.97 -22.58
C THR A 335 -4.52 -0.23 -21.73
N ILE A 336 -5.01 -0.06 -20.49
CA ILE A 336 -5.26 -1.18 -19.58
C ILE A 336 -6.30 -2.17 -20.12
N VAL A 337 -7.42 -1.67 -20.66
CA VAL A 337 -8.48 -2.53 -21.21
C VAL A 337 -7.97 -3.34 -22.41
N PRO A 338 -7.38 -2.73 -23.47
CA PRO A 338 -6.86 -3.50 -24.59
C PRO A 338 -5.67 -4.39 -24.21
N PHE A 339 -4.87 -4.01 -23.21
CA PHE A 339 -3.80 -4.86 -22.68
C PHE A 339 -4.37 -6.13 -22.05
N VAL A 340 -5.37 -6.01 -21.18
CA VAL A 340 -5.97 -7.16 -20.48
C VAL A 340 -6.78 -8.03 -21.46
N SER A 341 -7.56 -7.43 -22.35
CA SER A 341 -8.35 -8.22 -23.32
C SER A 341 -7.49 -8.87 -24.39
N GLY A 342 -6.44 -8.19 -24.86
CA GLY A 342 -5.60 -8.64 -25.97
C GLY A 342 -4.38 -9.45 -25.53
N GLN A 343 -3.51 -8.86 -24.70
CA GLN A 343 -2.24 -9.50 -24.33
C GLN A 343 -2.42 -10.58 -23.25
N LEU A 344 -3.28 -10.35 -22.26
CA LEU A 344 -3.60 -11.37 -21.26
C LEU A 344 -4.70 -12.33 -21.73
N ASN A 345 -5.34 -12.04 -22.87
CA ASN A 345 -6.47 -12.80 -23.40
C ASN A 345 -7.58 -13.03 -22.34
N ASN A 346 -7.86 -12.02 -21.50
CA ASN A 346 -8.83 -12.12 -20.41
C ASN A 346 -9.94 -11.09 -20.59
N LEU A 347 -10.91 -11.44 -21.44
CA LEU A 347 -12.03 -10.57 -21.79
C LEU A 347 -12.91 -10.23 -20.59
N GLU A 348 -13.18 -11.21 -19.72
CA GLU A 348 -14.01 -11.03 -18.53
C GLU A 348 -13.41 -10.00 -17.58
N LEU A 349 -12.11 -10.13 -17.28
CA LEU A 349 -11.41 -9.16 -16.43
C LEU A 349 -11.34 -7.78 -17.09
N ALA A 350 -11.13 -7.69 -18.39
CA ALA A 350 -11.10 -6.42 -19.12
C ALA A 350 -12.46 -5.69 -19.01
N VAL A 351 -13.57 -6.41 -19.20
CA VAL A 351 -14.92 -5.85 -19.07
C VAL A 351 -15.19 -5.40 -17.63
N ASN A 352 -14.82 -6.21 -16.63
CA ASN A 352 -15.02 -5.88 -15.22
C ASN A 352 -14.18 -4.68 -14.78
N LEU A 353 -12.92 -4.59 -15.21
CA LEU A 353 -12.07 -3.43 -14.96
C LEU A 353 -12.65 -2.17 -15.61
N ALA A 354 -13.09 -2.26 -16.85
CA ALA A 354 -13.66 -1.12 -17.55
C ALA A 354 -14.94 -0.61 -16.90
N LYS A 355 -15.83 -1.51 -16.46
CA LYS A 355 -17.04 -1.15 -15.71
C LYS A 355 -16.71 -0.50 -14.37
N ARG A 356 -15.85 -1.12 -13.55
CA ARG A 356 -15.51 -0.62 -12.20
C ARG A 356 -14.77 0.72 -12.24
N GLY A 357 -13.83 0.86 -13.17
CA GLY A 357 -12.99 2.05 -13.31
C GLY A 357 -13.56 3.14 -14.23
N ASN A 358 -14.72 2.92 -14.85
CA ASN A 358 -15.27 3.76 -15.92
C ASN A 358 -14.24 4.03 -17.03
N LEU A 359 -13.59 2.97 -17.52
CA LEU A 359 -12.47 3.05 -18.45
C LEU A 359 -12.95 2.92 -19.90
N PRO A 360 -12.31 3.62 -20.86
CA PRO A 360 -12.63 3.51 -22.27
C PRO A 360 -12.24 2.14 -22.85
N GLY A 361 -12.82 1.76 -23.99
CA GLY A 361 -12.47 0.54 -24.73
C GLY A 361 -13.36 -0.67 -24.44
N ALA A 362 -14.31 -0.55 -23.50
CA ALA A 362 -15.33 -1.57 -23.28
C ALA A 362 -16.36 -1.62 -24.42
N GLU A 363 -16.53 -0.54 -25.20
CA GLU A 363 -17.57 -0.46 -26.23
C GLU A 363 -17.40 -1.56 -27.28
N ASN A 364 -16.14 -1.85 -27.64
CA ASN A 364 -15.79 -2.91 -28.59
C ASN A 364 -16.00 -4.32 -28.00
N LEU A 365 -15.87 -4.48 -26.68
CA LEU A 365 -15.95 -5.78 -26.01
C LEU A 365 -17.41 -6.21 -25.78
N VAL A 366 -18.29 -5.25 -25.46
CA VAL A 366 -19.72 -5.51 -25.26
C VAL A 366 -20.42 -5.90 -26.58
N ASN A 367 -19.99 -5.31 -27.71
CA ASN A 367 -20.50 -5.69 -29.02
C ASN A 367 -20.21 -7.15 -29.38
N LEU A 368 -19.04 -7.70 -29.01
CA LEU A 368 -18.74 -9.12 -29.21
C LEU A 368 -19.68 -10.03 -28.41
N THR A 369 -20.05 -9.66 -27.18
CA THR A 369 -21.02 -10.42 -26.40
C THR A 369 -22.43 -10.34 -27.01
N ILE A 370 -22.85 -9.17 -27.50
CA ILE A 370 -24.16 -8.98 -28.16
C ILE A 370 -24.23 -9.71 -29.50
N ILE A 371 -23.13 -9.73 -30.27
CA ILE A 371 -23.02 -10.48 -31.53
C ILE A 371 -23.10 -11.98 -31.23
N LEU A 372 -22.42 -12.48 -30.18
CA LEU A 372 -22.54 -13.88 -29.77
C LEU A 372 -23.98 -14.23 -29.36
N ILE A 373 -24.64 -13.36 -28.59
CA ILE A 373 -26.05 -13.53 -28.20
C ILE A 373 -26.97 -13.50 -29.43
N SER A 374 -26.73 -12.62 -30.40
CA SER A 374 -27.50 -12.55 -31.65
C SER A 374 -27.25 -13.76 -32.55
N TYR A 375 -26.00 -14.25 -32.62
CA TYR A 375 -25.63 -15.44 -33.35
C TYR A 375 -26.28 -16.70 -32.75
N ILE A 376 -26.28 -16.83 -31.42
CA ILE A 376 -26.95 -17.92 -30.70
C ILE A 376 -28.48 -17.84 -30.89
N LYS A 377 -29.07 -16.64 -30.81
CA LYS A 377 -30.51 -16.44 -31.08
C LYS A 377 -30.90 -16.76 -32.52
N ASN A 378 -30.05 -16.45 -33.51
CA ASN A 378 -30.33 -16.67 -34.93
C ASN A 378 -30.06 -18.10 -35.41
N HIS A 379 -29.32 -18.92 -34.65
CA HIS A 379 -28.92 -20.27 -35.06
C HIS A 379 -29.49 -21.43 -34.22
N HIS A 380 -30.48 -21.17 -33.35
CA HIS A 380 -31.17 -22.22 -32.57
C HIS A 380 -30.23 -23.23 -31.89
N VAL A 381 -29.10 -22.75 -31.36
CA VAL A 381 -28.22 -23.60 -30.56
C VAL A 381 -28.79 -23.61 -29.14
N ASP A 382 -29.41 -24.72 -28.76
CA ASP A 382 -29.95 -24.94 -27.41
C ASP A 382 -28.81 -24.91 -26.37
N VAL A 383 -28.57 -23.74 -25.81
CA VAL A 383 -27.77 -23.60 -24.59
C VAL A 383 -28.63 -22.90 -23.55
N LEU A 384 -29.02 -23.69 -22.54
CA LEU A 384 -29.80 -23.27 -21.40
C LEU A 384 -29.01 -22.21 -20.60
N PHE A 385 -29.36 -20.93 -20.70
CA PHE A 385 -28.94 -19.94 -19.70
C PHE A 385 -30.09 -19.03 -19.25
N CYS A 386 -30.11 -18.87 -17.93
CA CYS A 386 -31.14 -18.26 -17.11
C CYS A 386 -31.30 -16.75 -17.40
N LYS A 387 -32.56 -16.30 -17.40
CA LYS A 387 -32.99 -14.92 -17.67
C LYS A 387 -32.56 -13.99 -16.52
N ILE A 388 -31.69 -13.01 -16.78
CA ILE A 388 -31.51 -11.86 -15.89
C ILE A 388 -32.51 -10.78 -16.33
N HIS A 389 -33.50 -10.48 -15.48
CA HIS A 389 -34.36 -9.31 -15.64
C HIS A 389 -33.56 -8.05 -15.30
N ILE A 390 -33.55 -7.08 -16.21
CA ILE A 390 -33.17 -5.70 -15.93
C ILE A 390 -34.48 -4.91 -15.99
N ASP A 391 -35.06 -4.63 -14.82
CA ASP A 391 -36.13 -3.64 -14.72
C ASP A 391 -35.50 -2.24 -14.75
N GLN A 392 -35.93 -1.45 -15.74
CA GLN A 392 -35.82 0.01 -15.73
C GLN A 392 -37.20 0.58 -15.43
N SER A 393 -37.30 1.29 -14.30
CA SER A 393 -38.17 2.45 -14.12
C SER A 393 -37.56 3.38 -13.10
#